data_AF-A0AA97NPK9-F1
#
_entry.id   AF-A0AA97NPK9-F1
#
_cell.length_a   1.000
_cell.length_b   1.000
_cell.length_c   1.000
_cell.angle_alpha   90.00
_cell.angle_beta   90.00
_cell.angle_gamma   90.00
#
_symmetry.space_group_name_H-M   'P 1'
#
loop_
_entity.id
_entity.type
_entity.pdbx_description
1 polymer ?
#
loop_
_entity_poly.entity_id
_entity_poly.type
_entity_poly.pdbx_seq_one_letter_code
_entity_poly.pdbx_strand_id
1 'polypeptide(L)'
;MNRKYRAGNGLTSHASYMICNGVFYHLKFWTLVRICETTPGVRSFSGYITIPPNEDSPVESNMFFMFFEARKSPRKAPLTLWLQGGPGSGSIGQAVSGHSGPCRVAGPDGTATELNPWSWNNEANMLYVDQPVLTGYSYDAISRGFRDVTSGHVTLGDDAFAQIPGDNATIRRGVFPSQDGNNAPNTTDASVAQLVRFLDIWTDDFARYRHDEINIWAQSYGGHYAPALASALMARRRDRPELMSVASVGIINGFVDMLLQAPSLTTFPVNNTFGIKAYSEEVAAQARAILPTCISQGGDCQALQRSKARSRGEVESACAAAFATCWGMAALYDSRADRGVFDIAHQSLDPFPPEYVVGWLNNGKVRRKLGARVNYTETSGPTETAFAMTGDFMRSSTDELVGLIDAGVKVALIFGDRDFRCNWVGGEAVSLALNHSKKEQFAAAGYTDLKTNNTYIGGKVRQQGLFSFTRVFQAGHEVPMYQPETAYQIFMRTITGRDVATGTVDVVKDAGFVTQGPLSVFDVQQPPPQQPPNECYIDFSPLGTRCTKEQVAALTNGTAVVANRVVVSPAA
;
A
#
# COMPACT_ATOMS: atom_id res chain seq x y z
N MET A 1 -30.39 -0.80 -18.64
CA MET A 1 -30.52 0.20 -19.71
C MET A 1 -29.36 1.20 -19.59
N ASN A 2 -28.34 1.11 -20.46
CA ASN A 2 -27.20 2.04 -20.43
C ASN A 2 -27.58 3.34 -21.17
N ARG A 3 -27.74 4.46 -20.46
CA ARG A 3 -27.88 5.79 -21.08
C ARG A 3 -26.55 6.54 -20.98
N LYS A 4 -25.98 6.92 -22.12
CA LYS A 4 -24.86 7.87 -22.19
C LYS A 4 -25.39 9.28 -21.98
N TYR A 5 -24.98 9.96 -20.90
CA TYR A 5 -25.23 11.39 -20.73
C TYR A 5 -24.04 12.18 -21.28
N ARG A 6 -24.30 13.14 -22.19
CA ARG A 6 -23.35 14.21 -22.51
C ARG A 6 -23.51 15.32 -21.49
N ALA A 7 -22.61 15.42 -20.52
CA ALA A 7 -22.51 16.61 -19.67
C ALA A 7 -21.86 17.75 -20.48
N GLY A 8 -22.40 18.97 -20.38
CA GLY A 8 -22.06 20.16 -21.19
C GLY A 8 -20.63 20.70 -21.09
N ASN A 9 -19.67 19.94 -20.57
CA ASN A 9 -18.26 20.34 -20.37
C ASN A 9 -17.24 19.39 -21.05
N GLY A 10 -17.63 18.69 -22.11
CA GLY A 10 -16.69 17.86 -22.91
C GLY A 10 -16.16 16.59 -22.22
N LEU A 11 -16.62 16.28 -21.00
CA LEU A 11 -16.34 15.04 -20.29
C LEU A 11 -17.39 13.98 -20.66
N THR A 12 -16.97 12.86 -21.24
CA THR A 12 -17.82 11.69 -21.46
C THR A 12 -17.86 10.84 -20.19
N SER A 13 -19.00 10.81 -19.48
CA SER A 13 -19.23 9.97 -18.31
C SER A 13 -20.12 8.76 -18.63
N HIS A 14 -19.92 7.66 -17.90
CA HIS A 14 -20.78 6.47 -17.95
C HIS A 14 -21.39 6.23 -16.57
N ALA A 15 -22.70 5.98 -16.51
CA ALA A 15 -23.43 5.65 -15.29
C ALA A 15 -24.48 4.56 -15.57
N SER A 16 -24.57 3.58 -14.67
CA SER A 16 -25.51 2.46 -14.75
C SER A 16 -26.28 2.31 -13.43
N TYR A 17 -27.53 1.84 -13.51
CA TYR A 17 -28.46 1.78 -12.38
C TYR A 17 -29.01 0.38 -12.14
N MET A 18 -29.27 0.02 -10.89
CA MET A 18 -30.05 -1.15 -10.48
C MET A 18 -31.20 -0.73 -9.57
N ILE A 19 -32.35 -1.39 -9.70
CA ILE A 19 -33.53 -1.19 -8.84
C ILE A 19 -33.56 -2.33 -7.84
N CYS A 20 -33.40 -2.01 -6.55
CA CYS A 20 -33.66 -2.94 -5.45
C CYS A 20 -34.66 -2.25 -4.51
N ASN A 21 -35.80 -2.88 -4.22
CA ASN A 21 -36.88 -2.32 -3.38
C ASN A 21 -37.35 -0.90 -3.77
N GLY A 22 -37.34 -0.56 -5.06
CA GLY A 22 -37.79 0.76 -5.55
C GLY A 22 -36.77 1.90 -5.40
N VAL A 23 -35.56 1.64 -4.90
CA VAL A 23 -34.46 2.61 -4.80
C VAL A 23 -33.51 2.43 -5.99
N PHE A 24 -33.14 3.54 -6.64
CA PHE A 24 -32.14 3.57 -7.71
C PHE A 24 -30.73 3.61 -7.12
N TYR A 25 -29.96 2.55 -7.32
CA TYR A 25 -28.53 2.53 -6.98
C TYR A 25 -27.69 2.89 -8.19
N HIS A 26 -26.85 3.91 -8.08
CA HIS A 26 -25.79 4.17 -9.05
C HIS A 26 -24.67 3.15 -8.81
N LEU A 27 -24.64 2.04 -9.53
CA LEU A 27 -23.63 1.00 -9.27
C LEU A 27 -22.22 1.43 -9.69
N LYS A 28 -22.12 2.33 -10.67
CA LYS A 28 -20.83 2.71 -11.27
C LYS A 28 -20.88 4.12 -11.83
N PHE A 29 -19.79 4.87 -11.69
CA PHE A 29 -19.56 6.16 -12.33
C PHE A 29 -18.08 6.30 -12.68
N TRP A 30 -17.74 6.57 -13.94
CA TRP A 30 -16.35 6.87 -14.30
C TRP A 30 -16.23 7.81 -15.50
N THR A 31 -15.06 8.43 -15.63
CA THR A 31 -14.70 9.35 -16.72
C THR A 31 -13.32 9.03 -17.27
N LEU A 32 -13.07 9.46 -18.51
CA LEU A 32 -11.72 9.51 -19.09
C LEU A 32 -10.91 10.63 -18.40
N VAL A 33 -9.65 10.35 -18.09
CA VAL A 33 -8.71 11.27 -17.44
C VAL A 33 -7.43 11.41 -18.28
N ARG A 34 -6.81 12.60 -18.25
CA ARG A 34 -5.55 12.94 -18.95
C ARG A 34 -4.69 13.95 -18.19
N ILE A 35 -4.55 13.78 -16.87
CA ILE A 35 -3.79 14.71 -16.01
C ILE A 35 -2.52 14.11 -15.39
N CYS A 36 -2.32 12.80 -15.56
CA CYS A 36 -1.15 12.08 -15.08
C CYS A 36 -0.54 11.29 -16.24
N GLU A 37 -1.28 10.31 -16.78
CA GLU A 37 -0.91 9.69 -18.05
C GLU A 37 -1.28 10.63 -19.21
N THR A 38 -0.25 11.05 -19.95
CA THR A 38 -0.33 12.00 -21.07
C THR A 38 0.26 11.45 -22.37
N THR A 39 0.75 10.20 -22.35
CA THR A 39 1.26 9.51 -23.54
C THR A 39 0.19 9.45 -24.64
N PRO A 40 0.48 9.90 -25.87
CA PRO A 40 -0.48 9.90 -26.96
C PRO A 40 -1.08 8.51 -27.22
N GLY A 41 -2.40 8.43 -27.30
CA GLY A 41 -3.13 7.18 -27.58
C GLY A 41 -3.38 6.29 -26.35
N VAL A 42 -2.77 6.57 -25.21
CA VAL A 42 -2.98 5.83 -23.95
C VAL A 42 -4.14 6.47 -23.19
N ARG A 43 -5.11 5.66 -22.74
CA ARG A 43 -6.26 6.15 -21.99
C ARG A 43 -6.11 5.84 -20.51
N SER A 44 -6.60 6.76 -19.69
CA SER A 44 -6.76 6.54 -18.25
C SER A 44 -8.18 6.88 -17.83
N PHE A 45 -8.64 6.24 -16.77
CA PHE A 45 -9.99 6.36 -16.27
C PHE A 45 -9.94 6.51 -14.75
N SER A 46 -10.88 7.27 -14.20
CA SER A 46 -11.10 7.30 -12.76
C SER A 46 -12.59 7.39 -12.46
N GLY A 47 -12.96 6.96 -11.27
CA GLY A 47 -14.34 6.94 -10.86
C GLY A 47 -14.60 6.07 -9.65
N TYR A 48 -15.86 5.72 -9.48
CA TYR A 48 -16.39 4.95 -8.37
C TYR A 48 -17.07 3.69 -8.86
N ILE A 49 -16.84 2.60 -8.14
CA ILE A 49 -17.71 1.43 -8.12
C ILE A 49 -18.43 1.43 -6.77
N THR A 50 -19.75 1.33 -6.82
CA THR A 50 -20.60 1.40 -5.64
C THR A 50 -21.04 -0.01 -5.26
N ILE A 51 -20.68 -0.40 -4.04
CA ILE A 51 -20.99 -1.70 -3.47
C ILE A 51 -22.17 -1.52 -2.50
N PRO A 52 -23.29 -2.23 -2.72
CA PRO A 52 -24.44 -2.16 -1.81
C PRO A 52 -24.09 -2.61 -0.39
N PRO A 53 -24.88 -2.16 0.61
CA PRO A 53 -24.80 -2.66 1.97
C PRO A 53 -24.78 -4.18 2.04
N ASN A 54 -23.96 -4.72 2.95
CA ASN A 54 -23.84 -6.14 3.22
C ASN A 54 -23.44 -6.36 4.69
N GLU A 55 -23.18 -7.61 5.08
CA GLU A 55 -22.85 -7.97 6.46
C GLU A 55 -21.53 -7.36 6.97
N ASP A 56 -20.60 -7.05 6.06
CA ASP A 56 -19.27 -6.50 6.39
C ASP A 56 -19.20 -4.96 6.28
N SER A 57 -20.17 -4.35 5.60
CA SER A 57 -20.33 -2.90 5.54
C SER A 57 -21.83 -2.58 5.50
N PRO A 58 -22.40 -2.08 6.61
CA PRO A 58 -23.85 -1.89 6.75
C PRO A 58 -24.39 -0.74 5.89
N VAL A 59 -23.51 -0.01 5.19
CA VAL A 59 -23.82 1.14 4.37
C VAL A 59 -23.31 0.95 2.95
N GLU A 60 -23.78 1.81 2.05
CA GLU A 60 -23.27 1.83 0.67
C GLU A 60 -21.80 2.25 0.66
N SER A 61 -20.95 1.49 -0.03
CA SER A 61 -19.53 1.78 -0.16
C SER A 61 -19.21 2.28 -1.57
N ASN A 62 -18.76 3.53 -1.70
CA ASN A 62 -18.33 4.11 -2.97
C ASN A 62 -16.81 4.01 -3.09
N MET A 63 -16.33 2.97 -3.79
CA MET A 63 -14.90 2.64 -3.93
C MET A 63 -14.27 3.37 -5.11
N PHE A 64 -13.31 4.24 -4.84
CA PHE A 64 -12.63 5.01 -5.88
C PHE A 64 -11.50 4.21 -6.52
N PHE A 65 -11.35 4.36 -7.84
CA PHE A 65 -10.27 3.75 -8.59
C PHE A 65 -9.66 4.70 -9.62
N MET A 66 -8.40 4.41 -9.96
CA MET A 66 -7.76 4.89 -11.18
C MET A 66 -7.26 3.70 -12.00
N PHE A 67 -7.60 3.69 -13.28
CA PHE A 67 -7.18 2.67 -14.24
C PHE A 67 -6.38 3.30 -15.37
N PHE A 68 -5.21 2.76 -15.65
CA PHE A 68 -4.32 3.22 -16.71
C PHE A 68 -4.08 2.09 -17.71
N GLU A 69 -4.38 2.37 -18.99
CA GLU A 69 -4.01 1.45 -20.06
C GLU A 69 -2.50 1.24 -20.10
N ALA A 70 -2.10 0.02 -20.47
CA ALA A 70 -0.73 -0.23 -20.85
C ALA A 70 -0.34 0.67 -22.03
N ARG A 71 0.85 1.26 -22.01
CA ARG A 71 1.41 2.05 -23.11
C ARG A 71 1.63 1.19 -24.34
N LYS A 72 1.82 -0.12 -24.15
CA LYS A 72 1.98 -1.11 -25.22
C LYS A 72 0.83 -2.10 -25.23
N SER A 73 0.15 -2.20 -26.38
CA SER A 73 -0.88 -3.22 -26.63
C SER A 73 -1.92 -3.41 -25.51
N PRO A 74 -2.62 -2.35 -25.05
CA PRO A 74 -3.45 -2.42 -23.84
C PRO A 74 -4.55 -3.47 -23.87
N ARG A 75 -5.08 -3.85 -25.06
CA ARG A 75 -6.07 -4.93 -25.16
C ARG A 75 -5.52 -6.33 -24.86
N LYS A 76 -4.20 -6.52 -24.98
CA LYS A 76 -3.51 -7.81 -24.78
C LYS A 76 -2.61 -7.83 -23.55
N ALA A 77 -2.26 -6.65 -23.04
CA ALA A 77 -1.42 -6.50 -21.85
C ALA A 77 -2.08 -7.14 -20.62
N PRO A 78 -1.29 -7.72 -19.70
CA PRO A 78 -1.81 -8.28 -18.46
C PRO A 78 -2.46 -7.18 -17.59
N LEU A 79 -3.45 -7.58 -16.79
CA LEU A 79 -4.05 -6.71 -15.78
C LEU A 79 -3.25 -6.84 -14.47
N THR A 80 -2.92 -5.72 -13.85
CA THR A 80 -2.27 -5.67 -12.55
C THR A 80 -3.06 -4.75 -11.61
N LEU A 81 -3.48 -5.29 -10.47
CA LEU A 81 -4.05 -4.54 -9.36
C LEU A 81 -2.94 -4.10 -8.41
N TRP A 82 -2.95 -2.83 -8.01
CA TRP A 82 -2.12 -2.29 -6.94
C TRP A 82 -2.96 -1.97 -5.70
N LEU A 83 -2.51 -2.44 -4.54
CA LEU A 83 -3.11 -2.18 -3.24
C LEU A 83 -2.09 -1.60 -2.26
N GLN A 84 -2.35 -0.40 -1.76
CA GLN A 84 -1.59 0.13 -0.64
C GLN A 84 -2.00 -0.55 0.69
N GLY A 85 -1.14 -0.41 1.71
CA GLY A 85 -1.34 -0.99 3.03
C GLY A 85 -2.06 -0.05 4.01
N GLY A 86 -1.34 0.35 5.06
CA GLY A 86 -1.91 1.01 6.24
C GLY A 86 -2.06 0.01 7.39
N PRO A 87 -3.26 -0.55 7.65
CA PRO A 87 -4.48 -0.54 6.83
C PRO A 87 -5.15 0.82 6.76
N GLY A 88 -5.76 1.11 5.61
CA GLY A 88 -6.50 2.35 5.38
C GLY A 88 -5.70 3.45 4.67
N SER A 89 -4.56 3.12 4.06
CA SER A 89 -3.81 4.02 3.17
C SER A 89 -4.29 3.93 1.72
N GLY A 90 -4.46 5.08 1.06
CA GLY A 90 -4.94 5.16 -0.33
C GLY A 90 -3.93 4.64 -1.36
N SER A 91 -4.43 3.98 -2.40
CA SER A 91 -3.60 3.56 -3.54
C SER A 91 -3.41 4.68 -4.56
N ILE A 92 -4.26 5.71 -4.54
CA ILE A 92 -4.23 6.79 -5.53
C ILE A 92 -3.01 7.70 -5.37
N GLY A 93 -2.54 7.95 -4.14
CA GLY A 93 -1.28 8.66 -3.90
C GLY A 93 -0.12 7.98 -4.64
N GLN A 94 -0.03 6.65 -4.53
CA GLN A 94 1.00 5.84 -5.19
C GLN A 94 0.89 5.81 -6.71
N ALA A 95 -0.32 5.96 -7.24
CA ALA A 95 -0.55 6.06 -8.67
C ALA A 95 0.04 7.34 -9.30
N VAL A 96 0.32 8.37 -8.49
CA VAL A 96 0.75 9.70 -8.98
C VAL A 96 1.99 10.26 -8.27
N SER A 97 2.63 9.51 -7.38
CA SER A 97 3.85 9.90 -6.66
C SER A 97 5.13 9.69 -7.45
N GLY A 98 5.10 8.86 -8.49
CA GLY A 98 6.30 8.35 -9.17
C GLY A 98 6.70 6.94 -8.73
N HIS A 99 5.93 6.32 -7.83
CA HIS A 99 6.18 4.98 -7.30
C HIS A 99 6.07 3.91 -8.38
N SER A 100 4.85 3.49 -8.75
CA SER A 100 4.60 2.54 -9.86
C SER A 100 3.75 3.15 -10.97
N GLY A 101 3.03 4.23 -10.67
CA GLY A 101 2.09 4.88 -11.57
C GLY A 101 2.73 5.66 -12.72
N PRO A 102 1.92 6.14 -13.68
CA PRO A 102 2.39 6.70 -14.94
C PRO A 102 3.05 8.07 -14.84
N CYS A 103 2.87 8.76 -13.72
CA CYS A 103 3.46 10.08 -13.49
C CYS A 103 3.91 10.25 -12.05
N ARG A 104 4.67 11.33 -11.82
CA ARG A 104 4.96 11.90 -10.51
C ARG A 104 4.49 13.34 -10.44
N VAL A 105 4.06 13.80 -9.28
CA VAL A 105 3.86 15.23 -9.01
C VAL A 105 5.23 15.92 -8.97
N ALA A 106 5.42 16.94 -9.81
CA ALA A 106 6.75 17.45 -10.15
C ALA A 106 7.43 18.22 -9.01
N GLY A 107 6.65 18.81 -8.11
CA GLY A 107 7.19 19.62 -7.03
C GLY A 107 6.14 20.04 -6.00
N PRO A 108 6.58 20.77 -4.96
CA PRO A 108 5.76 21.10 -3.79
C PRO A 108 4.63 22.09 -4.10
N ASP A 109 4.67 22.81 -5.24
CA ASP A 109 3.55 23.66 -5.64
C ASP A 109 2.27 22.84 -5.94
N GLY A 110 2.44 21.55 -6.26
CA GLY A 110 1.38 20.61 -6.57
C GLY A 110 0.56 21.04 -7.79
N THR A 111 1.20 21.62 -8.81
CA THR A 111 0.48 22.13 -10.00
C THR A 111 0.68 21.30 -11.27
N ALA A 112 1.81 20.60 -11.38
CA ALA A 112 2.19 19.84 -12.58
C ALA A 112 2.58 18.40 -12.25
N THR A 113 2.54 17.56 -13.29
CA THR A 113 2.99 16.17 -13.25
C THR A 113 3.99 15.90 -14.38
N GLU A 114 4.90 14.96 -14.16
CA GLU A 114 5.86 14.48 -15.14
C GLU A 114 5.67 12.99 -15.37
N LEU A 115 5.83 12.52 -16.61
CA LEU A 115 5.73 11.09 -16.91
C LEU A 115 6.82 10.32 -16.18
N ASN A 116 6.43 9.22 -15.55
CA ASN A 116 7.34 8.28 -14.92
C ASN A 116 7.93 7.35 -15.99
N PRO A 117 9.25 7.38 -16.24
CA PRO A 117 9.89 6.49 -17.21
C PRO A 117 9.84 5.02 -16.77
N TRP A 118 9.80 4.76 -15.46
CA TRP A 118 9.75 3.43 -14.85
C TRP A 118 8.34 3.00 -14.47
N SER A 119 7.32 3.60 -15.08
CA SER A 119 5.94 3.22 -14.78
C SER A 119 5.65 1.79 -15.20
N TRP A 120 4.91 1.09 -14.33
CA TRP A 120 4.49 -0.28 -14.58
C TRP A 120 3.46 -0.36 -15.71
N ASN A 121 2.76 0.75 -15.99
CA ASN A 121 1.88 0.83 -17.15
C ASN A 121 2.63 0.87 -18.49
N ASN A 122 3.97 0.85 -18.51
CA ASN A 122 4.72 0.62 -19.75
C ASN A 122 4.30 -0.69 -20.44
N GLU A 123 3.96 -1.73 -19.65
CA GLU A 123 3.71 -3.09 -20.16
C GLU A 123 2.42 -3.73 -19.60
N ALA A 124 1.87 -3.23 -18.49
CA ALA A 124 0.65 -3.76 -17.87
C ALA A 124 -0.50 -2.75 -17.86
N ASN A 125 -1.74 -3.22 -17.89
CA ASN A 125 -2.88 -2.37 -17.54
C ASN A 125 -2.91 -2.27 -16.01
N MET A 126 -2.77 -1.06 -15.47
CA MET A 126 -2.65 -0.83 -14.02
C MET A 126 -3.96 -0.34 -13.43
N LEU A 127 -4.47 -1.05 -12.42
CA LEU A 127 -5.65 -0.70 -11.65
C LEU A 127 -5.25 -0.38 -10.21
N TYR A 128 -5.52 0.84 -9.76
CA TYR A 128 -5.30 1.30 -8.39
C TYR A 128 -6.65 1.50 -7.72
N VAL A 129 -6.83 0.95 -6.52
CA VAL A 129 -8.11 1.04 -5.78
C VAL A 129 -7.85 1.56 -4.38
N ASP A 130 -8.54 2.63 -4.00
CA ASP A 130 -8.57 3.09 -2.61
C ASP A 130 -9.48 2.15 -1.81
N GLN A 131 -8.90 1.43 -0.86
CA GLN A 131 -9.61 0.43 -0.08
C GLN A 131 -9.04 0.32 1.35
N PRO A 132 -9.87 -0.07 2.33
CA PRO A 132 -11.34 -0.22 2.27
C PRO A 132 -12.10 1.10 2.07
N VAL A 133 -13.44 1.08 2.11
CA VAL A 133 -14.23 2.32 2.17
C VAL A 133 -13.76 3.21 3.34
N LEU A 134 -13.86 4.54 3.20
CA LEU A 134 -13.26 5.61 4.04
C LEU A 134 -11.81 5.98 3.71
N THR A 135 -11.11 5.19 2.91
CA THR A 135 -9.70 5.44 2.53
C THR A 135 -9.58 6.27 1.26
N GLY A 136 -8.61 7.20 1.22
CA GLY A 136 -8.32 8.00 0.02
C GLY A 136 -9.52 8.82 -0.43
N TYR A 137 -10.03 8.54 -1.62
CA TYR A 137 -11.29 9.10 -2.13
C TYR A 137 -12.51 8.20 -1.96
N SER A 138 -12.36 6.98 -1.44
CA SER A 138 -13.46 6.05 -1.18
C SER A 138 -14.29 6.51 0.03
N TYR A 139 -15.61 6.48 -0.09
CA TYR A 139 -16.50 7.06 0.93
C TYR A 139 -17.81 6.29 1.07
N ASP A 140 -18.42 6.38 2.25
CA ASP A 140 -19.75 5.86 2.55
C ASP A 140 -20.83 6.96 2.50
N ALA A 141 -20.48 8.13 3.04
CA ALA A 141 -21.29 9.34 3.07
C ALA A 141 -20.44 10.55 2.67
N ILE A 142 -21.08 11.68 2.38
CA ILE A 142 -20.40 12.93 2.09
C ILE A 142 -20.85 13.95 3.12
N SER A 143 -19.93 14.34 4.00
CA SER A 143 -20.17 15.31 5.07
C SER A 143 -19.22 16.48 4.95
N ARG A 144 -19.74 17.70 5.11
CA ARG A 144 -18.89 18.91 5.20
C ARG A 144 -18.14 18.92 6.51
N GLY A 145 -16.93 19.46 6.47
CA GLY A 145 -16.08 19.57 7.64
C GLY A 145 -14.74 20.20 7.32
N PHE A 146 -13.82 20.08 8.26
CA PHE A 146 -12.44 20.49 8.06
C PHE A 146 -11.49 19.45 8.63
N ARG A 147 -10.28 19.43 8.08
CA ARG A 147 -9.17 18.62 8.56
C ARG A 147 -8.13 19.52 9.19
N ASP A 148 -7.78 19.24 10.43
CA ASP A 148 -6.64 19.82 11.09
C ASP A 148 -5.39 19.05 10.64
N VAL A 149 -4.49 19.72 9.91
CA VAL A 149 -3.28 19.06 9.41
C VAL A 149 -2.23 18.86 10.51
N THR A 150 -2.32 19.56 11.65
CA THR A 150 -1.40 19.36 12.78
C THR A 150 -1.62 18.00 13.43
N SER A 151 -2.89 17.61 13.64
CA SER A 151 -3.30 16.36 14.29
C SER A 151 -3.69 15.27 13.30
N GLY A 152 -4.10 15.65 12.07
CA GLY A 152 -4.70 14.76 11.09
C GLY A 152 -6.20 14.52 11.29
N HIS A 153 -6.79 15.08 12.36
CA HIS A 153 -8.19 14.87 12.72
C HIS A 153 -9.14 15.58 11.75
N VAL A 154 -10.25 14.91 11.42
CA VAL A 154 -11.34 15.46 10.61
C VAL A 154 -12.53 15.73 11.51
N THR A 155 -12.96 16.99 11.57
CA THR A 155 -14.18 17.41 12.28
C THR A 155 -15.30 17.63 11.27
N LEU A 156 -16.40 16.91 11.43
CA LEU A 156 -17.59 16.99 10.57
C LEU A 156 -18.67 17.91 11.16
N GLY A 157 -19.51 18.44 10.28
CA GLY A 157 -20.71 19.21 10.65
C GLY A 157 -20.75 20.59 10.00
N ASP A 158 -21.96 21.03 9.61
CA ASP A 158 -22.15 22.34 8.97
C ASP A 158 -21.79 23.51 9.90
N ASP A 159 -22.07 23.39 11.21
CA ASP A 159 -21.70 24.41 12.19
C ASP A 159 -20.18 24.54 12.32
N ALA A 160 -19.49 23.40 12.45
CA ALA A 160 -18.03 23.34 12.47
C ALA A 160 -17.42 23.90 11.17
N PHE A 161 -18.03 23.59 10.04
CA PHE A 161 -17.63 24.10 8.73
C PHE A 161 -17.85 25.61 8.57
N ALA A 162 -18.89 26.17 9.19
CA ALA A 162 -19.22 27.60 9.14
C ALA A 162 -18.29 28.45 10.03
N GLN A 163 -17.77 27.88 11.11
CA GLN A 163 -16.85 28.57 12.04
C GLN A 163 -15.45 28.81 11.45
N ILE A 164 -15.07 28.06 10.41
CA ILE A 164 -13.77 28.22 9.74
C ILE A 164 -13.96 29.07 8.46
N PRO A 165 -13.48 30.32 8.41
CA PRO A 165 -13.76 31.22 7.28
C PRO A 165 -13.11 30.76 5.96
N GLY A 166 -12.03 29.97 6.01
CA GLY A 166 -11.31 29.47 4.84
C GLY A 166 -10.17 28.53 5.22
N ASP A 167 -9.51 27.96 4.21
CA ASP A 167 -8.25 27.25 4.42
C ASP A 167 -7.20 28.20 5.00
N ASN A 168 -6.37 27.68 5.89
CA ASN A 168 -5.21 28.40 6.43
C ASN A 168 -4.03 27.44 6.54
N ALA A 169 -2.95 27.84 7.22
CA ALA A 169 -1.75 27.00 7.34
C ALA A 169 -2.01 25.63 7.99
N THR A 170 -2.91 25.56 8.97
CA THR A 170 -3.16 24.35 9.79
C THR A 170 -4.50 23.67 9.55
N ILE A 171 -5.44 24.32 8.86
CA ILE A 171 -6.79 23.82 8.59
C ILE A 171 -7.05 23.73 7.09
N ARG A 172 -7.67 22.62 6.65
CA ARG A 172 -8.16 22.40 5.28
C ARG A 172 -9.66 22.11 5.31
N ARG A 173 -10.47 22.99 4.75
CA ARG A 173 -11.92 22.80 4.62
C ARG A 173 -12.22 21.83 3.48
N GLY A 174 -13.32 21.11 3.62
CA GLY A 174 -13.66 20.12 2.63
C GLY A 174 -14.96 19.39 2.86
N VAL A 175 -15.04 18.28 2.13
CA VAL A 175 -16.05 17.25 2.29
C VAL A 175 -15.31 15.92 2.48
N PHE A 176 -15.75 15.13 3.44
CA PHE A 176 -15.06 13.93 3.89
C PHE A 176 -16.07 12.79 4.05
N PRO A 177 -15.60 11.53 4.09
CA PRO A 177 -16.44 10.40 4.49
C PRO A 177 -16.92 10.53 5.95
N SER A 178 -17.83 9.67 6.39
CA SER A 178 -18.49 9.74 7.71
C SER A 178 -17.54 9.75 8.91
N GLN A 179 -16.30 9.30 8.72
CA GLN A 179 -15.31 9.03 9.78
C GLN A 179 -15.78 7.97 10.80
N ASP A 180 -16.83 7.21 10.49
CA ASP A 180 -17.34 6.15 11.37
C ASP A 180 -16.72 4.80 11.00
N GLY A 181 -15.79 4.31 11.83
CA GLY A 181 -15.13 3.03 11.61
C GLY A 181 -16.09 1.82 11.57
N ASN A 182 -17.31 1.95 12.11
CA ASN A 182 -18.32 0.88 12.05
C ASN A 182 -18.97 0.73 10.67
N ASN A 183 -18.82 1.73 9.80
CA ASN A 183 -19.36 1.71 8.44
C ASN A 183 -18.42 1.05 7.42
N ALA A 184 -17.20 0.71 7.82
CA ALA A 184 -16.19 0.12 6.95
C ALA A 184 -15.80 -1.30 7.39
N PRO A 185 -15.29 -2.13 6.45
CA PRO A 185 -14.59 -3.35 6.80
C PRO A 185 -13.50 -3.10 7.85
N ASN A 186 -13.44 -3.97 8.87
CA ASN A 186 -12.50 -3.88 9.99
C ASN A 186 -11.57 -5.11 10.12
N THR A 187 -11.59 -5.97 9.11
CA THR A 187 -10.72 -7.15 8.97
C THR A 187 -10.29 -7.32 7.51
N THR A 188 -9.20 -8.05 7.28
CA THR A 188 -8.71 -8.40 5.96
C THR A 188 -9.76 -9.18 5.17
N ASP A 189 -10.44 -10.15 5.77
CA ASP A 189 -11.45 -10.97 5.09
C ASP A 189 -12.64 -10.14 4.59
N ALA A 190 -13.16 -9.23 5.43
CA ALA A 190 -14.22 -8.29 5.07
C ALA A 190 -13.80 -7.35 3.93
N SER A 191 -12.56 -6.87 3.96
CA SER A 191 -12.01 -5.99 2.94
C SER A 191 -11.81 -6.72 1.61
N VAL A 192 -11.34 -7.96 1.65
CA VAL A 192 -11.21 -8.84 0.49
C VAL A 192 -12.57 -9.15 -0.11
N ALA A 193 -13.59 -9.41 0.69
CA ALA A 193 -14.96 -9.61 0.20
C ALA A 193 -15.47 -8.36 -0.55
N GLN A 194 -15.18 -7.16 -0.04
CA GLN A 194 -15.49 -5.90 -0.71
C GLN A 194 -14.72 -5.76 -2.05
N LEU A 195 -13.42 -6.07 -2.06
CA LEU A 195 -12.58 -6.03 -3.28
C LEU A 195 -13.01 -7.06 -4.33
N VAL A 196 -13.44 -8.25 -3.92
CA VAL A 196 -13.97 -9.27 -4.84
C VAL A 196 -15.21 -8.74 -5.55
N ARG A 197 -16.17 -8.15 -4.82
CA ARG A 197 -17.36 -7.51 -5.43
C ARG A 197 -16.97 -6.34 -6.31
N PHE A 198 -15.99 -5.53 -5.89
CA PHE A 198 -15.44 -4.45 -6.73
C PHE A 198 -14.96 -4.99 -8.08
N LEU A 199 -14.13 -6.05 -8.08
CA LEU A 199 -13.55 -6.62 -9.30
C LEU A 199 -14.60 -7.25 -10.21
N ASP A 200 -15.58 -7.97 -9.65
CA ASP A 200 -16.71 -8.51 -10.42
C ASP A 200 -17.46 -7.39 -11.15
N ILE A 201 -17.74 -6.29 -10.44
CA ILE A 201 -18.45 -5.15 -11.04
C ILE A 201 -17.55 -4.39 -12.01
N TRP A 202 -16.26 -4.21 -11.71
CA TRP A 202 -15.33 -3.46 -12.56
C TRP A 202 -15.07 -4.18 -13.89
N THR A 203 -14.86 -5.50 -13.85
CA THR A 203 -14.55 -6.30 -15.05
C THR A 203 -15.66 -6.24 -16.10
N ASP A 204 -16.93 -6.19 -15.69
CA ASP A 204 -18.05 -6.01 -16.61
C ASP A 204 -17.96 -4.73 -17.46
N ASP A 205 -17.54 -3.61 -16.85
CA ASP A 205 -17.42 -2.31 -17.53
C ASP A 205 -16.17 -2.21 -18.41
N PHE A 206 -15.15 -2.98 -18.05
CA PHE A 206 -13.83 -2.99 -18.65
C PHE A 206 -13.56 -4.31 -19.42
N ALA A 207 -14.62 -5.02 -19.84
CA ALA A 207 -14.56 -6.32 -20.53
C ALA A 207 -13.79 -6.34 -21.87
N ARG A 208 -13.42 -5.16 -22.40
CA ARG A 208 -12.59 -5.02 -23.61
C ARG A 208 -11.10 -5.29 -23.38
N TYR A 209 -10.67 -5.41 -22.12
CA TYR A 209 -9.29 -5.67 -21.74
C TYR A 209 -9.10 -7.14 -21.39
N ARG A 210 -7.89 -7.64 -21.55
CA ARG A 210 -7.52 -8.97 -21.09
C ARG A 210 -7.66 -9.04 -19.57
N HIS A 211 -8.40 -10.02 -19.06
CA HIS A 211 -8.70 -10.18 -17.64
C HIS A 211 -8.98 -11.66 -17.26
N ASP A 212 -8.49 -12.61 -18.07
CA ASP A 212 -8.48 -14.06 -17.77
C ASP A 212 -7.60 -14.38 -16.56
N GLU A 213 -6.56 -13.57 -16.36
CA GLU A 213 -5.64 -13.62 -15.23
C GLU A 213 -5.35 -12.20 -14.73
N ILE A 214 -5.08 -12.07 -13.43
CA ILE A 214 -4.65 -10.81 -12.79
C ILE A 214 -3.36 -11.00 -12.01
N ASN A 215 -2.52 -9.97 -12.00
CA ASN A 215 -1.41 -9.83 -11.06
C ASN A 215 -1.86 -8.96 -9.88
N ILE A 216 -1.58 -9.37 -8.65
CA ILE A 216 -1.93 -8.59 -7.46
C ILE A 216 -0.64 -8.14 -6.80
N TRP A 217 -0.44 -6.82 -6.75
CA TRP A 217 0.72 -6.20 -6.12
C TRP A 217 0.29 -5.34 -4.96
N ALA A 218 1.02 -5.44 -3.85
CA ALA A 218 0.71 -4.67 -2.67
C ALA A 218 1.95 -4.32 -1.84
N GLN A 219 1.80 -3.41 -0.89
CA GLN A 219 2.87 -2.98 -0.01
C GLN A 219 2.43 -2.96 1.46
N SER A 220 3.37 -3.15 2.39
CA SER A 220 3.14 -2.94 3.83
C SER A 220 2.08 -3.90 4.37
N TYR A 221 1.00 -3.42 4.98
CA TYR A 221 -0.17 -4.22 5.32
C TYR A 221 -0.79 -4.98 4.13
N GLY A 222 -0.45 -4.58 2.91
CA GLY A 222 -0.70 -5.34 1.69
C GLY A 222 -0.17 -6.78 1.71
N GLY A 223 0.76 -7.11 2.61
CA GLY A 223 1.16 -8.49 2.91
C GLY A 223 0.04 -9.36 3.51
N HIS A 224 -1.05 -8.75 4.01
CA HIS A 224 -2.29 -9.43 4.36
C HIS A 224 -3.30 -9.40 3.21
N TYR A 225 -3.52 -8.23 2.59
CA TYR A 225 -4.51 -8.07 1.52
C TYR A 225 -4.22 -8.91 0.27
N ALA A 226 -2.97 -8.90 -0.21
CA ALA A 226 -2.65 -9.55 -1.49
C ALA A 226 -2.78 -11.08 -1.44
N PRO A 227 -2.23 -11.79 -0.44
CA PRO A 227 -2.44 -13.24 -0.33
C PRO A 227 -3.89 -13.61 -0.13
N ALA A 228 -4.62 -12.89 0.72
CA ALA A 228 -6.02 -13.17 1.00
C ALA A 228 -6.91 -12.95 -0.23
N LEU A 229 -6.74 -11.85 -0.97
CA LEU A 229 -7.47 -11.59 -2.21
C LEU A 229 -7.14 -12.65 -3.27
N ALA A 230 -5.85 -12.95 -3.46
CA ALA A 230 -5.44 -13.94 -4.45
C ALA A 230 -6.02 -15.33 -4.14
N SER A 231 -5.95 -15.75 -2.88
CA SER A 231 -6.53 -17.02 -2.41
C SER A 231 -8.04 -17.07 -2.63
N ALA A 232 -8.76 -15.97 -2.33
CA ALA A 232 -10.20 -15.86 -2.56
C ALA A 232 -10.57 -16.00 -4.05
N LEU A 233 -9.83 -15.35 -4.95
CA LEU A 233 -10.06 -15.48 -6.40
C LEU A 233 -9.80 -16.91 -6.90
N MET A 234 -8.69 -17.51 -6.48
CA MET A 234 -8.34 -18.90 -6.83
C MET A 234 -9.38 -19.91 -6.29
N ALA A 235 -9.87 -19.68 -5.07
CA ALA A 235 -10.89 -20.53 -4.45
C ALA A 235 -12.20 -20.52 -5.23
N ARG A 236 -12.67 -19.34 -5.67
CA ARG A 236 -13.88 -19.18 -6.49
C ARG A 236 -13.77 -19.88 -7.84
N ARG A 237 -12.58 -19.88 -8.44
CA ARG A 237 -12.32 -20.51 -9.75
C ARG A 237 -12.42 -22.04 -9.71
N ARG A 238 -12.28 -22.68 -8.55
CA ARG A 238 -12.46 -24.14 -8.41
C ARG A 238 -13.83 -24.61 -8.86
N ASP A 239 -14.88 -23.87 -8.52
CA ASP A 239 -16.26 -24.18 -8.89
C ASP A 239 -16.73 -23.43 -10.14
N ARG A 240 -16.04 -22.34 -10.50
CA ARG A 240 -16.35 -21.45 -11.63
C ARG A 240 -15.11 -21.19 -12.49
N PRO A 241 -14.64 -22.16 -13.30
CA PRO A 241 -13.37 -22.06 -14.03
C PRO A 241 -13.27 -20.91 -15.02
N GLU A 242 -14.41 -20.33 -15.42
CA GLU A 242 -14.50 -19.17 -16.30
C GLU A 242 -14.15 -17.84 -15.61
N LEU A 243 -14.12 -17.80 -14.27
CA LEU A 243 -13.71 -16.61 -13.52
C LEU A 243 -12.20 -16.36 -13.65
N MET A 244 -11.81 -15.10 -13.49
CA MET A 244 -10.42 -14.63 -13.49
C MET A 244 -9.54 -15.45 -12.52
N SER A 245 -8.38 -15.91 -12.99
CA SER A 245 -7.33 -16.53 -12.14
C SER A 245 -6.34 -15.48 -11.65
N VAL A 246 -5.42 -15.89 -10.79
CA VAL A 246 -4.25 -15.10 -10.39
C VAL A 246 -3.01 -15.63 -11.09
N ALA A 247 -2.27 -14.77 -11.77
CA ALA A 247 -1.01 -15.10 -12.43
C ALA A 247 0.20 -14.90 -11.50
N SER A 248 0.22 -13.78 -10.77
CA SER A 248 1.29 -13.49 -9.82
C SER A 248 0.84 -12.63 -8.64
N VAL A 249 1.58 -12.76 -7.54
CA VAL A 249 1.47 -11.93 -6.34
C VAL A 249 2.84 -11.31 -6.04
N GLY A 250 2.89 -9.99 -5.94
CA GLY A 250 4.09 -9.26 -5.53
C GLY A 250 3.84 -8.47 -4.26
N ILE A 251 4.72 -8.59 -3.27
CA ILE A 251 4.57 -7.92 -1.98
C ILE A 251 5.84 -7.13 -1.67
N ILE A 252 5.71 -5.81 -1.60
CA ILE A 252 6.80 -4.89 -1.27
C ILE A 252 6.75 -4.57 0.22
N ASN A 253 7.86 -4.77 0.94
CA ASN A 253 8.02 -4.45 2.36
C ASN A 253 6.78 -4.88 3.17
N GLY A 254 6.36 -6.13 2.98
CA GLY A 254 5.09 -6.63 3.49
C GLY A 254 5.15 -7.04 4.96
N PHE A 255 4.08 -6.74 5.69
CA PHE A 255 3.78 -7.41 6.95
C PHE A 255 2.87 -8.60 6.63
N VAL A 256 3.34 -9.81 6.93
CA VAL A 256 2.71 -11.09 6.56
C VAL A 256 2.35 -11.90 7.80
N ASP A 257 3.24 -11.90 8.79
CA ASP A 257 3.07 -12.63 10.05
C ASP A 257 3.85 -11.96 11.18
N MET A 258 3.13 -11.53 12.23
CA MET A 258 3.73 -10.88 13.39
C MET A 258 4.71 -11.78 14.13
N LEU A 259 4.44 -13.07 14.29
CA LEU A 259 5.29 -13.96 15.08
C LEU A 259 6.64 -14.21 14.42
N LEU A 260 6.65 -14.27 13.08
CA LEU A 260 7.88 -14.41 12.29
C LEU A 260 8.67 -13.10 12.18
N GLN A 261 7.98 -11.95 12.12
CA GLN A 261 8.62 -10.65 11.91
C GLN A 261 8.99 -9.93 13.22
N ALA A 262 8.27 -10.14 14.31
CA ALA A 262 8.49 -9.50 15.61
C ALA A 262 9.94 -9.58 16.13
N PRO A 263 10.67 -10.70 16.02
CA PRO A 263 12.06 -10.76 16.43
C PRO A 263 12.93 -9.69 15.75
N SER A 264 12.69 -9.43 14.46
CA SER A 264 13.44 -8.43 13.70
C SER A 264 13.18 -6.99 14.17
N LEU A 265 11.99 -6.70 14.70
CA LEU A 265 11.67 -5.39 15.28
C LEU A 265 12.51 -5.08 16.52
N THR A 266 13.04 -6.12 17.18
CA THR A 266 13.95 -5.96 18.34
C THR A 266 15.42 -5.90 17.95
N THR A 267 15.84 -6.61 16.90
CA THR A 267 17.25 -6.75 16.54
C THR A 267 17.69 -5.72 15.50
N PHE A 268 16.85 -5.40 14.52
CA PHE A 268 17.21 -4.52 13.41
C PHE A 268 17.60 -3.09 13.83
N PRO A 269 16.96 -2.46 14.85
CA PRO A 269 17.37 -1.14 15.33
C PRO A 269 18.82 -1.05 15.84
N VAL A 270 19.40 -2.17 16.28
CA VAL A 270 20.77 -2.23 16.81
C VAL A 270 21.73 -3.06 15.96
N ASN A 271 21.22 -3.92 15.09
CA ASN A 271 22.00 -4.78 14.22
C ASN A 271 21.38 -4.81 12.83
N ASN A 272 21.91 -3.97 11.95
CA ASN A 272 21.51 -3.83 10.56
C ASN A 272 22.74 -3.69 9.67
N THR A 273 22.52 -3.78 8.36
CA THR A 273 23.55 -3.80 7.33
C THR A 273 24.21 -2.44 7.06
N PHE A 274 23.82 -1.42 7.82
CA PHE A 274 24.37 -0.06 7.76
C PHE A 274 25.22 0.29 8.98
N GLY A 275 25.29 -0.60 9.99
CA GLY A 275 25.97 -0.32 11.25
C GLY A 275 25.29 0.74 12.12
N ILE A 276 24.05 1.12 11.80
CA ILE A 276 23.32 2.17 12.49
C ILE A 276 22.80 1.65 13.84
N LYS A 277 23.00 2.44 14.89
CA LYS A 277 22.45 2.19 16.23
C LYS A 277 21.31 3.16 16.48
N ALA A 278 20.09 2.78 16.13
CA ALA A 278 18.89 3.59 16.36
C ALA A 278 18.44 3.58 17.83
N TYR A 279 18.89 2.59 18.61
CA TYR A 279 18.61 2.46 20.04
C TYR A 279 19.88 2.51 20.89
N SER A 280 19.72 3.02 22.12
CA SER A 280 20.61 2.69 23.23
C SER A 280 20.40 1.23 23.68
N GLU A 281 21.35 0.68 24.42
CA GLU A 281 21.23 -0.68 24.97
C GLU A 281 20.01 -0.83 25.89
N GLU A 282 19.66 0.23 26.62
CA GLU A 282 18.47 0.25 27.48
C GLU A 282 17.18 0.08 26.68
N VAL A 283 17.01 0.86 25.60
CA VAL A 283 15.82 0.77 24.73
C VAL A 283 15.78 -0.59 24.03
N ALA A 284 16.93 -1.11 23.60
CA ALA A 284 17.01 -2.45 23.02
C ALA A 284 16.65 -3.56 24.04
N ALA A 285 16.99 -3.41 25.32
CA ALA A 285 16.57 -4.33 26.38
C ALA A 285 15.05 -4.27 26.60
N GLN A 286 14.44 -3.08 26.57
CA GLN A 286 12.98 -2.92 26.65
C GLN A 286 12.26 -3.62 25.49
N ALA A 287 12.73 -3.42 24.25
CA ALA A 287 12.16 -4.11 23.08
C ALA A 287 12.24 -5.64 23.22
N ARG A 288 13.40 -6.17 23.64
CA ARG A 288 13.59 -7.61 23.87
C ARG A 288 12.69 -8.17 24.98
N ALA A 289 12.38 -7.37 26.01
CA ALA A 289 11.50 -7.80 27.10
C ALA A 289 10.03 -7.96 26.67
N ILE A 290 9.58 -7.25 25.62
CA ILE A 290 8.23 -7.37 25.07
C ILE A 290 8.06 -8.69 24.28
N LEU A 291 9.12 -9.13 23.60
CA LEU A 291 9.06 -10.21 22.62
C LEU A 291 8.46 -11.53 23.15
N PRO A 292 8.85 -12.08 24.32
CA PRO A 292 8.30 -13.36 24.79
C PRO A 292 6.78 -13.31 25.01
N THR A 293 6.27 -12.22 25.58
CA THR A 293 4.82 -12.02 25.79
C THR A 293 4.09 -11.84 24.46
N CYS A 294 4.69 -11.11 23.52
CA CYS A 294 4.16 -11.00 22.15
C CYS A 294 4.04 -12.37 21.48
N ILE A 295 5.10 -13.19 21.52
CA ILE A 295 5.08 -14.53 20.91
C ILE A 295 4.01 -15.43 21.57
N SER A 296 3.90 -15.39 22.89
CA SER A 296 2.88 -16.17 23.61
C SER A 296 1.46 -15.73 23.22
N GLN A 297 1.12 -14.45 23.41
CA GLN A 297 -0.24 -13.95 23.18
C GLN A 297 -0.62 -14.03 21.70
N GLY A 298 0.32 -13.76 20.81
CA GLY A 298 0.09 -13.86 19.38
C GLY A 298 -0.09 -15.30 18.91
N GLY A 299 0.65 -16.25 19.48
CA GLY A 299 0.44 -17.68 19.25
C GLY A 299 -0.96 -18.13 19.65
N ASP A 300 -1.42 -17.69 20.83
CA ASP A 300 -2.78 -17.97 21.32
C ASP A 300 -3.84 -17.34 20.40
N CYS A 301 -3.67 -16.08 19.99
CA CYS A 301 -4.55 -15.42 19.01
C CYS A 301 -4.64 -16.21 17.70
N GLN A 302 -3.50 -16.57 17.09
CA GLN A 302 -3.50 -17.31 15.82
C GLN A 302 -4.11 -18.71 15.97
N ALA A 303 -3.91 -19.37 17.12
CA ALA A 303 -4.56 -20.65 17.42
C ALA A 303 -6.08 -20.49 17.56
N LEU A 304 -6.54 -19.42 18.21
CA LEU A 304 -7.96 -19.10 18.34
C LEU A 304 -8.61 -18.80 16.99
N GLN A 305 -7.95 -18.02 16.12
CA GLN A 305 -8.41 -17.72 14.76
C GLN A 305 -8.59 -18.99 13.91
N ARG A 306 -7.72 -19.99 14.08
CA ARG A 306 -7.87 -21.30 13.42
C ARG A 306 -8.96 -22.16 14.04
N SER A 307 -9.35 -21.90 15.29
CA SER A 307 -10.39 -22.66 15.98
C SER A 307 -11.78 -22.14 15.59
N LYS A 308 -12.71 -23.04 15.24
CA LYS A 308 -14.13 -22.71 15.07
C LYS A 308 -14.92 -22.77 16.38
N ALA A 309 -14.23 -22.93 17.51
CA ALA A 309 -14.82 -23.27 18.80
C ALA A 309 -15.21 -22.04 19.64
N ARG A 310 -14.82 -20.83 19.21
CA ARG A 310 -15.03 -19.58 19.94
C ARG A 310 -15.86 -18.60 19.13
N SER A 311 -16.55 -17.71 19.83
CA SER A 311 -17.28 -16.62 19.18
C SER A 311 -16.29 -15.63 18.54
N ARG A 312 -16.74 -14.94 17.48
CA ARG A 312 -15.95 -13.92 16.78
C ARG A 312 -15.38 -12.87 17.74
N GLY A 313 -16.20 -12.35 18.66
CA GLY A 313 -15.79 -11.33 19.62
C GLY A 313 -14.74 -11.80 20.63
N GLU A 314 -14.76 -13.09 21.05
CA GLU A 314 -13.70 -13.65 21.90
C GLU A 314 -12.35 -13.70 21.17
N VAL A 315 -12.37 -14.10 19.89
CA VAL A 315 -11.16 -14.16 19.06
C VAL A 315 -10.59 -12.76 18.83
N GLU A 316 -11.43 -11.82 18.40
CA GLU A 316 -11.04 -10.42 18.14
C GLU A 316 -10.46 -9.76 19.39
N SER A 317 -11.07 -9.99 20.57
CA SER A 317 -10.57 -9.42 21.84
C SER A 317 -9.18 -9.95 22.21
N ALA A 318 -8.96 -11.26 22.07
CA ALA A 318 -7.66 -11.88 22.35
C ALA A 318 -6.58 -11.39 21.36
N CYS A 319 -6.93 -11.28 20.08
CA CYS A 319 -6.04 -10.80 19.04
C CYS A 319 -5.70 -9.31 19.17
N ALA A 320 -6.66 -8.47 19.55
CA ALA A 320 -6.42 -7.05 19.81
C ALA A 320 -5.47 -6.84 20.99
N ALA A 321 -5.61 -7.63 22.05
CA ALA A 321 -4.68 -7.61 23.18
C ALA A 321 -3.26 -8.05 22.77
N ALA A 322 -3.16 -9.13 21.98
CA ALA A 322 -1.88 -9.60 21.44
C ALA A 322 -1.23 -8.54 20.53
N PHE A 323 -2.02 -7.90 19.67
CA PHE A 323 -1.56 -6.81 18.81
C PHE A 323 -1.01 -5.64 19.62
N ALA A 324 -1.75 -5.16 20.64
CA ALA A 324 -1.30 -4.06 21.48
C ALA A 324 0.04 -4.36 22.16
N THR A 325 0.24 -5.58 22.64
CA THR A 325 1.53 -6.02 23.21
C THR A 325 2.63 -6.05 22.15
N CYS A 326 2.41 -6.74 21.03
CA CYS A 326 3.41 -6.90 19.98
C CYS A 326 3.82 -5.56 19.35
N TRP A 327 2.83 -4.70 19.08
CA TRP A 327 3.06 -3.38 18.50
C TRP A 327 3.85 -2.45 19.42
N GLY A 328 3.92 -2.76 20.73
CA GLY A 328 4.78 -2.06 21.68
C GLY A 328 6.25 -1.98 21.24
N MET A 329 6.77 -2.97 20.53
CA MET A 329 8.14 -2.92 19.97
C MET A 329 8.29 -1.84 18.88
N ALA A 330 7.27 -1.69 18.04
CA ALA A 330 7.26 -0.70 16.97
C ALA A 330 6.99 0.71 17.53
N ALA A 331 6.06 0.83 18.50
CA ALA A 331 5.79 2.08 19.22
C ALA A 331 7.01 2.58 20.03
N LEU A 332 7.86 1.66 20.51
CA LEU A 332 9.13 2.05 21.13
C LEU A 332 10.06 2.72 20.12
N TYR A 333 10.08 2.24 18.87
CA TYR A 333 10.87 2.87 17.80
C TYR A 333 10.35 4.27 17.52
N ASP A 334 9.03 4.38 17.35
CA ASP A 334 8.34 5.63 17.02
C ASP A 334 8.59 6.74 18.04
N SER A 335 8.80 6.36 19.31
CA SER A 335 8.99 7.30 20.41
C SER A 335 10.44 7.52 20.84
N ARG A 336 11.36 6.58 20.53
CA ARG A 336 12.73 6.60 21.08
C ARG A 336 13.83 6.65 20.03
N ALA A 337 13.58 6.22 18.79
CA ALA A 337 14.58 6.26 17.73
C ALA A 337 14.70 7.67 17.15
N ASP A 338 15.93 8.08 16.82
CA ASP A 338 16.25 9.31 16.10
C ASP A 338 16.39 9.06 14.58
N ARG A 339 15.69 8.03 14.07
CA ARG A 339 15.73 7.54 12.69
C ARG A 339 14.35 7.38 12.10
N GLY A 340 14.26 7.38 10.78
CA GLY A 340 13.01 7.23 10.02
C GLY A 340 12.42 5.83 10.17
N VAL A 341 11.11 5.76 10.42
CA VAL A 341 10.41 4.46 10.59
C VAL A 341 10.34 3.65 9.30
N PHE A 342 10.32 4.34 8.16
CA PHE A 342 10.32 3.78 6.81
C PHE A 342 11.70 3.84 6.14
N ASP A 343 12.68 4.41 6.85
CA ASP A 343 14.04 4.59 6.39
C ASP A 343 15.01 4.79 7.57
N ILE A 344 15.57 3.71 8.07
CA ILE A 344 16.51 3.72 9.20
C ILE A 344 17.79 4.49 8.89
N ALA A 345 18.11 4.73 7.61
CA ALA A 345 19.33 5.38 7.20
C ALA A 345 19.19 6.92 7.17
N HIS A 346 17.97 7.44 7.31
CA HIS A 346 17.69 8.86 7.51
C HIS A 346 17.19 9.15 8.93
N GLN A 347 17.23 10.43 9.33
CA GLN A 347 16.61 10.94 10.55
C GLN A 347 15.08 10.97 10.44
N SER A 348 14.37 11.05 11.57
CA SER A 348 12.91 10.85 11.63
C SER A 348 12.07 11.82 10.81
N LEU A 349 12.53 13.06 10.60
CA LEU A 349 11.85 14.06 9.75
C LEU A 349 12.35 13.95 8.29
N ASP A 350 12.33 12.73 7.77
CA ASP A 350 12.76 12.45 6.40
C ASP A 350 11.76 13.07 5.40
N PRO A 351 12.18 13.95 4.49
CA PRO A 351 11.33 14.49 3.43
C PRO A 351 11.08 13.48 2.30
N PHE A 352 11.78 12.33 2.26
CA PHE A 352 11.66 11.36 1.19
C PHE A 352 10.89 10.09 1.64
N PRO A 353 10.01 9.52 0.80
CA PRO A 353 9.48 10.08 -0.44
C PRO A 353 8.69 11.39 -0.23
N PRO A 354 8.68 12.30 -1.23
CA PRO A 354 7.96 13.56 -1.13
C PRO A 354 6.45 13.37 -1.22
N GLU A 355 5.69 14.10 -0.40
CA GLU A 355 4.24 13.94 -0.22
C GLU A 355 3.39 14.94 -1.01
N TYR A 356 3.95 15.49 -2.09
CA TYR A 356 3.32 16.53 -2.89
C TYR A 356 1.98 16.08 -3.49
N VAL A 357 1.78 14.77 -3.61
CA VAL A 357 0.54 14.13 -4.05
C VAL A 357 -0.67 14.58 -3.25
N VAL A 358 -0.55 14.77 -1.93
CA VAL A 358 -1.69 15.16 -1.08
C VAL A 358 -2.24 16.53 -1.49
N GLY A 359 -1.34 17.48 -1.74
CA GLY A 359 -1.71 18.83 -2.15
C GLY A 359 -2.21 18.91 -3.60
N TRP A 360 -1.66 18.08 -4.49
CA TRP A 360 -2.10 17.97 -5.87
C TRP A 360 -3.48 17.31 -5.98
N LEU A 361 -3.72 16.21 -5.26
CA LEU A 361 -5.02 15.51 -5.22
C LEU A 361 -6.11 16.39 -4.59
N ASN A 362 -5.78 17.22 -3.61
CA ASN A 362 -6.73 18.19 -3.04
C ASN A 362 -6.90 19.47 -3.87
N ASN A 363 -6.15 19.65 -4.98
CA ASN A 363 -6.39 20.76 -5.88
C ASN A 363 -7.79 20.65 -6.52
N GLY A 364 -8.62 21.68 -6.37
CA GLY A 364 -10.00 21.65 -6.85
C GLY A 364 -10.16 21.40 -8.36
N LYS A 365 -9.19 21.80 -9.20
CA LYS A 365 -9.20 21.49 -10.64
C LYS A 365 -8.86 20.01 -10.90
N VAL A 366 -7.89 19.46 -10.18
CA VAL A 366 -7.48 18.04 -10.26
C VAL A 366 -8.65 17.16 -9.81
N ARG A 367 -9.18 17.40 -8.61
CA ARG A 367 -10.30 16.64 -8.04
C ARG A 367 -11.51 16.58 -8.97
N ARG A 368 -11.90 17.72 -9.58
CA ARG A 368 -13.00 17.78 -10.56
C ARG A 368 -12.71 16.96 -11.82
N LYS A 369 -11.47 16.99 -12.33
CA LYS A 369 -11.07 16.19 -13.51
C LYS A 369 -11.05 14.69 -13.21
N LEU A 370 -10.70 14.31 -11.98
CA LEU A 370 -10.78 12.92 -11.49
C LEU A 370 -12.22 12.47 -11.19
N GLY A 371 -13.17 13.39 -11.10
CA GLY A 371 -14.54 13.08 -10.68
C GLY A 371 -14.65 12.68 -9.21
N ALA A 372 -13.62 12.94 -8.40
CA ALA A 372 -13.59 12.63 -6.98
C ALA A 372 -14.56 13.53 -6.20
N ARG A 373 -15.30 12.93 -5.26
CA ARG A 373 -16.42 13.57 -4.55
C ARG A 373 -16.10 14.03 -3.14
N VAL A 374 -15.04 13.49 -2.53
CA VAL A 374 -14.51 13.88 -1.22
C VAL A 374 -13.10 14.45 -1.36
N ASN A 375 -12.62 15.18 -0.36
CA ASN A 375 -11.22 15.55 -0.21
C ASN A 375 -10.36 14.30 -0.02
N TYR A 376 -9.14 14.33 -0.55
CA TYR A 376 -8.21 13.21 -0.44
C TYR A 376 -7.57 13.21 0.95
N THR A 377 -7.56 12.06 1.60
CA THR A 377 -6.77 11.78 2.81
C THR A 377 -5.89 10.57 2.54
N GLU A 378 -4.58 10.71 2.71
CA GLU A 378 -3.62 9.62 2.45
C GLU A 378 -3.94 8.38 3.30
N THR A 379 -4.27 8.60 4.58
CA THR A 379 -4.65 7.55 5.52
C THR A 379 -6.01 7.82 6.16
N SER A 380 -6.73 6.74 6.48
CA SER A 380 -7.98 6.75 7.24
C SER A 380 -7.74 6.29 8.67
N GLY A 381 -7.68 7.25 9.61
CA GLY A 381 -7.57 6.95 11.05
C GLY A 381 -8.70 6.06 11.61
N PRO A 382 -9.97 6.25 11.20
CA PRO A 382 -11.06 5.35 11.60
C PRO A 382 -10.85 3.90 11.13
N THR A 383 -10.38 3.70 9.90
CA THR A 383 -10.08 2.36 9.37
C THR A 383 -8.92 1.72 10.11
N GLU A 384 -7.82 2.46 10.31
CA GLU A 384 -6.66 1.98 11.07
C GLU A 384 -7.07 1.54 12.49
N THR A 385 -7.87 2.38 13.17
CA THR A 385 -8.38 2.07 14.52
C THR A 385 -9.26 0.84 14.52
N ALA A 386 -10.17 0.69 13.54
CA ALA A 386 -11.08 -0.44 13.47
C ALA A 386 -10.33 -1.78 13.29
N PHE A 387 -9.29 -1.81 12.46
CA PHE A 387 -8.43 -2.99 12.28
C PHE A 387 -7.57 -3.28 13.51
N ALA A 388 -7.06 -2.25 14.19
CA ALA A 388 -6.32 -2.42 15.43
C ALA A 388 -7.21 -3.03 16.52
N MET A 389 -8.48 -2.62 16.60
CA MET A 389 -9.46 -3.11 17.58
C MET A 389 -9.88 -4.57 17.37
N THR A 390 -9.76 -5.11 16.15
CA THR A 390 -9.98 -6.55 15.88
C THR A 390 -8.71 -7.38 16.04
N GLY A 391 -7.54 -6.73 16.11
CA GLY A 391 -6.25 -7.39 16.15
C GLY A 391 -5.87 -8.07 14.83
N ASP A 392 -6.41 -7.61 13.70
CA ASP A 392 -6.25 -8.27 12.40
C ASP A 392 -4.78 -8.34 11.93
N PHE A 393 -3.91 -7.45 12.42
CA PHE A 393 -2.45 -7.53 12.26
C PHE A 393 -1.82 -8.83 12.80
N MET A 394 -2.47 -9.50 13.74
CA MET A 394 -1.98 -10.77 14.29
C MET A 394 -2.31 -11.96 13.40
N ARG A 395 -3.21 -11.80 12.42
CA ARG A 395 -3.53 -12.83 11.43
C ARG A 395 -2.27 -13.19 10.64
N SER A 396 -2.02 -14.48 10.47
CA SER A 396 -1.00 -14.95 9.53
C SER A 396 -1.54 -15.02 8.12
N SER A 397 -0.74 -14.59 7.13
CA SER A 397 -1.05 -14.80 5.70
C SER A 397 -0.17 -15.88 5.05
N THR A 398 0.50 -16.69 5.89
CA THR A 398 1.47 -17.71 5.44
C THR A 398 0.79 -18.88 4.75
N ASP A 399 -0.39 -19.31 5.21
CA ASP A 399 -1.14 -20.41 4.61
C ASP A 399 -1.64 -20.06 3.20
N GLU A 400 -2.11 -18.82 3.00
CA GLU A 400 -2.49 -18.32 1.68
C GLU A 400 -1.29 -18.27 0.74
N LEU A 401 -0.15 -17.77 1.19
CA LEU A 401 1.07 -17.74 0.38
C LEU A 401 1.53 -19.14 -0.01
N VAL A 402 1.52 -20.10 0.92
CA VAL A 402 1.86 -21.50 0.64
C VAL A 402 0.90 -22.09 -0.41
N GLY A 403 -0.41 -21.90 -0.21
CA GLY A 403 -1.42 -22.37 -1.14
C GLY A 403 -1.27 -21.78 -2.55
N LEU A 404 -0.90 -20.51 -2.65
CA LEU A 404 -0.64 -19.83 -3.93
C LEU A 404 0.61 -20.38 -4.62
N ILE A 405 1.72 -20.54 -3.89
CA ILE A 405 2.98 -21.09 -4.42
C ILE A 405 2.74 -22.50 -4.97
N ASP A 406 2.08 -23.37 -4.19
CA ASP A 406 1.81 -24.75 -4.58
C ASP A 406 0.76 -24.86 -5.70
N ALA A 407 -0.11 -23.86 -5.86
CA ALA A 407 -1.03 -23.73 -6.99
C ALA A 407 -0.35 -23.20 -8.28
N GLY A 408 0.95 -22.91 -8.26
CA GLY A 408 1.69 -22.40 -9.40
C GLY A 408 1.53 -20.90 -9.65
N VAL A 409 1.03 -20.15 -8.67
CA VAL A 409 1.04 -18.68 -8.72
C VAL A 409 2.46 -18.21 -8.45
N LYS A 410 2.94 -17.28 -9.27
CA LYS A 410 4.27 -16.70 -9.05
C LYS A 410 4.26 -15.70 -7.90
N VAL A 411 5.06 -15.93 -6.88
CA VAL A 411 5.11 -15.10 -5.68
C VAL A 411 6.49 -14.43 -5.55
N ALA A 412 6.48 -13.10 -5.45
CA ALA A 412 7.68 -12.30 -5.21
C ALA A 412 7.54 -11.51 -3.91
N LEU A 413 8.48 -11.72 -2.99
CA LEU A 413 8.66 -10.94 -1.78
C LEU A 413 9.83 -9.98 -1.99
N ILE A 414 9.59 -8.67 -1.89
CA ILE A 414 10.56 -7.62 -2.19
C ILE A 414 10.71 -6.73 -0.97
N PHE A 415 11.93 -6.52 -0.49
CA PHE A 415 12.17 -5.74 0.71
C PHE A 415 13.32 -4.76 0.49
N GLY A 416 13.03 -3.47 0.64
CA GLY A 416 14.07 -2.43 0.73
C GLY A 416 14.87 -2.60 2.02
N ASP A 417 16.20 -2.55 1.90
CA ASP A 417 17.07 -2.88 3.03
C ASP A 417 17.20 -1.79 4.10
N ARG A 418 16.65 -0.59 3.85
CA ARG A 418 16.61 0.54 4.80
C ARG A 418 15.30 0.64 5.58
N ASP A 419 14.27 -0.12 5.22
CA ASP A 419 13.01 -0.08 5.96
C ASP A 419 13.17 -0.70 7.34
N PHE A 420 12.68 -0.02 8.39
CA PHE A 420 12.58 -0.59 9.72
C PHE A 420 11.24 -1.30 9.93
N ARG A 421 10.11 -0.65 9.58
CA ARG A 421 8.75 -1.10 9.92
C ARG A 421 8.47 -2.51 9.43
N CYS A 422 8.80 -2.78 8.17
CA CYS A 422 8.69 -4.09 7.55
C CYS A 422 10.06 -4.50 7.00
N ASN A 423 11.07 -4.51 7.87
CA ASN A 423 12.46 -4.73 7.47
C ASN A 423 12.69 -6.09 6.77
N TRP A 424 13.72 -6.13 5.93
CA TRP A 424 14.04 -7.28 5.09
C TRP A 424 14.46 -8.53 5.87
N VAL A 425 14.95 -8.39 7.11
CA VAL A 425 15.31 -9.53 7.97
C VAL A 425 14.06 -10.31 8.40
N GLY A 426 13.00 -9.59 8.81
CA GLY A 426 11.69 -10.18 9.07
C GLY A 426 11.08 -10.78 7.80
N GLY A 427 11.19 -10.08 6.67
CA GLY A 427 10.74 -10.60 5.37
C GLY A 427 11.45 -11.89 4.94
N GLU A 428 12.76 -11.99 5.16
CA GLU A 428 13.53 -13.19 4.89
C GLU A 428 13.07 -14.35 5.79
N ALA A 429 12.89 -14.09 7.09
CA ALA A 429 12.39 -15.08 8.04
C ALA A 429 11.02 -15.64 7.62
N VAL A 430 10.10 -14.78 7.15
CA VAL A 430 8.84 -15.21 6.53
C VAL A 430 9.10 -16.13 5.35
N SER A 431 9.93 -15.70 4.38
CA SER A 431 10.19 -16.46 3.16
C SER A 431 10.73 -17.87 3.41
N LEU A 432 11.57 -18.03 4.44
CA LEU A 432 12.17 -19.30 4.82
C LEU A 432 11.23 -20.20 5.65
N ALA A 433 10.26 -19.60 6.34
CA ALA A 433 9.31 -20.32 7.18
C ALA A 433 8.19 -20.99 6.37
N LEU A 434 7.79 -20.40 5.23
CA LEU A 434 6.69 -20.88 4.39
C LEU A 434 6.83 -22.37 4.06
N ASN A 435 5.80 -23.15 4.43
CA ASN A 435 5.82 -24.61 4.32
C ASN A 435 5.27 -25.13 3.00
N HIS A 436 5.76 -24.60 1.89
CA HIS A 436 5.38 -25.00 0.54
C HIS A 436 6.13 -26.26 0.07
N SER A 437 5.65 -26.89 -1.01
CA SER A 437 6.18 -28.16 -1.54
C SER A 437 7.65 -28.16 -1.98
N LYS A 438 8.29 -26.98 -2.04
CA LYS A 438 9.69 -26.79 -2.46
C LYS A 438 10.53 -26.10 -1.39
N LYS A 439 10.07 -26.08 -0.13
CA LYS A 439 10.71 -25.35 0.98
C LYS A 439 12.19 -25.69 1.12
N GLU A 440 12.56 -26.97 1.10
CA GLU A 440 13.95 -27.39 1.29
C GLU A 440 14.85 -26.89 0.16
N GLN A 441 14.33 -26.86 -1.07
CA GLN A 441 15.05 -26.34 -2.25
C GLN A 441 15.20 -24.82 -2.17
N PHE A 442 14.15 -24.11 -1.74
CA PHE A 442 14.21 -22.66 -1.54
C PHE A 442 15.17 -22.29 -0.41
N ALA A 443 15.14 -23.00 0.71
CA ALA A 443 16.05 -22.76 1.84
C ALA A 443 17.52 -23.05 1.47
N ALA A 444 17.77 -24.05 0.61
CA ALA A 444 19.10 -24.35 0.08
C ALA A 444 19.55 -23.41 -1.05
N ALA A 445 18.64 -22.61 -1.62
CA ALA A 445 18.96 -21.67 -2.68
C ALA A 445 19.83 -20.52 -2.14
N GLY A 446 20.94 -20.29 -2.82
CA GLY A 446 21.87 -19.21 -2.51
C GLY A 446 21.44 -17.88 -3.11
N TYR A 447 21.92 -16.78 -2.53
CA TYR A 447 21.67 -15.44 -3.03
C TYR A 447 22.52 -15.11 -4.26
N THR A 448 21.87 -14.71 -5.35
CA THR A 448 22.51 -14.21 -6.57
C THR A 448 22.31 -12.69 -6.70
N ASP A 449 23.21 -12.01 -7.40
CA ASP A 449 23.08 -10.60 -7.75
C ASP A 449 21.81 -10.30 -8.56
N LEU A 450 21.05 -9.29 -8.14
CA LEU A 450 20.00 -8.70 -8.94
C LEU A 450 20.63 -7.77 -9.99
N LYS A 451 20.81 -8.28 -11.21
CA LYS A 451 21.30 -7.51 -12.34
C LYS A 451 20.14 -6.72 -12.92
N THR A 452 20.03 -5.46 -12.52
CA THR A 452 19.00 -4.55 -13.03
C THR A 452 19.36 -4.10 -14.44
N ASN A 453 20.60 -3.64 -14.62
CA ASN A 453 21.20 -3.27 -15.90
C ASN A 453 22.71 -3.58 -15.89
N ASN A 454 23.46 -3.05 -16.86
CA ASN A 454 24.90 -3.30 -16.98
C ASN A 454 25.78 -2.41 -16.08
N THR A 455 25.19 -1.47 -15.34
CA THR A 455 25.91 -0.41 -14.61
C THR A 455 25.91 -0.60 -13.09
N TYR A 456 24.94 -1.33 -12.53
CA TYR A 456 24.89 -1.58 -11.09
C TYR A 456 24.14 -2.88 -10.72
N ILE A 457 24.35 -3.33 -9.48
CA ILE A 457 23.61 -4.43 -8.85
C ILE A 457 22.54 -3.84 -7.95
N GLY A 458 21.27 -4.13 -8.23
CA GLY A 458 20.13 -3.54 -7.51
C GLY A 458 19.80 -4.21 -6.17
N GLY A 459 20.43 -5.34 -5.86
CA GLY A 459 20.09 -6.15 -4.69
C GLY A 459 20.57 -7.58 -4.77
N LYS A 460 20.00 -8.43 -3.92
CA LYS A 460 20.27 -9.87 -3.86
C LYS A 460 18.95 -10.64 -3.90
N VAL A 461 18.94 -11.73 -4.66
CA VAL A 461 17.75 -12.57 -4.87
C VAL A 461 18.05 -14.00 -4.44
N ARG A 462 17.16 -14.57 -3.64
CA ARG A 462 16.99 -16.01 -3.45
C ARG A 462 15.73 -16.43 -4.20
N GLN A 463 15.83 -17.43 -5.07
CA GLN A 463 14.67 -17.90 -5.84
C GLN A 463 14.74 -19.40 -6.09
N GLN A 464 13.57 -20.04 -5.98
CA GLN A 464 13.31 -21.39 -6.44
C GLN A 464 12.05 -21.34 -7.31
N GLY A 465 12.19 -21.70 -8.59
CA GLY A 465 11.10 -21.68 -9.57
C GLY A 465 10.29 -20.38 -9.54
N LEU A 466 9.02 -20.48 -9.13
CA LEU A 466 8.05 -19.39 -9.09
C LEU A 466 8.02 -18.61 -7.76
N PHE A 467 8.85 -18.96 -6.77
CA PHE A 467 8.91 -18.25 -5.50
C PHE A 467 10.27 -17.56 -5.31
N SER A 468 10.24 -16.26 -4.99
CA SER A 468 11.44 -15.45 -4.80
C SER A 468 11.35 -14.53 -3.58
N PHE A 469 12.50 -14.34 -2.93
CA PHE A 469 12.76 -13.29 -1.96
C PHE A 469 13.88 -12.38 -2.47
N THR A 470 13.67 -11.07 -2.39
CA THR A 470 14.62 -10.06 -2.87
C THR A 470 14.89 -9.02 -1.80
N ARG A 471 16.17 -8.85 -1.44
CA ARG A 471 16.67 -7.69 -0.71
C ARG A 471 17.11 -6.63 -1.73
N VAL A 472 16.43 -5.50 -1.78
CA VAL A 472 16.76 -4.37 -2.65
C VAL A 472 17.64 -3.37 -1.91
N PHE A 473 18.78 -3.03 -2.51
CA PHE A 473 19.75 -2.14 -1.89
C PHE A 473 19.32 -0.68 -1.94
N GLN A 474 19.72 0.08 -0.92
CA GLN A 474 19.51 1.53 -0.82
C GLN A 474 18.03 1.94 -0.94
N ALA A 475 17.10 1.08 -0.51
CA ALA A 475 15.66 1.34 -0.59
C ALA A 475 14.99 1.29 0.79
N GLY A 476 14.16 2.29 1.09
CA GLY A 476 13.27 2.28 2.24
C GLY A 476 11.98 1.50 1.98
N HIS A 477 10.92 1.84 2.73
CA HIS A 477 9.64 1.13 2.70
C HIS A 477 8.98 1.13 1.32
N GLU A 478 9.04 2.26 0.61
CA GLU A 478 8.47 2.42 -0.73
C GLU A 478 9.49 2.10 -1.83
N VAL A 479 9.91 0.84 -1.97
CA VAL A 479 11.01 0.44 -2.86
C VAL A 479 11.01 1.10 -4.26
N PRO A 480 9.89 1.20 -4.98
CA PRO A 480 9.83 1.87 -6.28
C PRO A 480 10.17 3.37 -6.25
N MET A 481 9.96 4.09 -5.14
CA MET A 481 10.41 5.48 -5.00
C MET A 481 11.93 5.57 -4.91
N TYR A 482 12.57 4.66 -4.18
CA TYR A 482 14.02 4.68 -3.95
C TYR A 482 14.82 4.10 -5.12
N GLN A 483 14.33 3.01 -5.71
CA GLN A 483 15.01 2.23 -6.73
C GLN A 483 14.06 1.90 -7.90
N PRO A 484 13.60 2.93 -8.66
CA PRO A 484 12.51 2.79 -9.61
C PRO A 484 12.81 1.80 -10.74
N GLU A 485 14.03 1.84 -11.30
CA GLU A 485 14.46 0.89 -12.35
C GLU A 485 14.51 -0.55 -11.80
N THR A 486 15.11 -0.75 -10.63
CA THR A 486 15.21 -2.07 -9.98
C THR A 486 13.83 -2.65 -9.70
N ALA A 487 12.93 -1.85 -9.12
CA ALA A 487 11.57 -2.26 -8.85
C ALA A 487 10.80 -2.61 -10.13
N TYR A 488 10.93 -1.80 -11.18
CA TYR A 488 10.33 -2.06 -12.48
C TYR A 488 10.84 -3.38 -13.08
N GLN A 489 12.14 -3.66 -13.01
CA GLN A 489 12.70 -4.93 -13.51
C GLN A 489 12.17 -6.13 -12.73
N ILE A 490 12.11 -6.08 -11.40
CA ILE A 490 11.52 -7.15 -10.58
C ILE A 490 10.05 -7.36 -10.97
N PHE A 491 9.28 -6.28 -11.06
CA PHE A 491 7.88 -6.32 -11.49
C PHE A 491 7.74 -7.03 -12.84
N MET A 492 8.47 -6.56 -13.86
CA MET A 492 8.39 -7.10 -15.20
C MET A 492 8.78 -8.58 -15.26
N ARG A 493 9.87 -8.97 -14.60
CA ARG A 493 10.33 -10.37 -14.56
C ARG A 493 9.31 -11.25 -13.84
N THR A 494 8.68 -10.74 -12.80
CA THR A 494 7.60 -11.45 -12.10
C THR A 494 6.42 -11.67 -13.01
N ILE A 495 5.78 -10.62 -13.53
CA ILE A 495 4.54 -10.76 -14.31
C ILE A 495 4.72 -11.44 -15.68
N THR A 496 5.96 -11.59 -16.17
CA THR A 496 6.28 -12.28 -17.43
C THR A 496 6.90 -13.66 -17.23
N GLY A 497 6.97 -14.18 -15.99
CA GLY A 497 7.44 -15.55 -15.74
C GLY A 497 8.95 -15.75 -15.90
N ARG A 498 9.76 -14.71 -15.69
CA ARG A 498 11.24 -14.77 -15.76
C ARG A 498 11.93 -14.87 -14.40
N ASP A 499 13.15 -15.39 -14.33
CA ASP A 499 13.93 -15.31 -13.09
C ASP A 499 14.13 -13.84 -12.68
N VAL A 500 14.03 -13.56 -11.38
CA VAL A 500 14.07 -12.18 -10.87
C VAL A 500 15.49 -11.63 -10.95
N ALA A 501 16.52 -12.46 -10.74
CA ALA A 501 17.91 -12.03 -10.70
C ALA A 501 18.42 -11.44 -12.03
N THR A 502 18.10 -12.07 -13.16
CA THR A 502 18.65 -11.72 -14.48
C THR A 502 17.59 -11.43 -15.54
N GLY A 503 16.40 -12.01 -15.41
CA GLY A 503 15.33 -11.92 -16.41
C GLY A 503 15.54 -12.78 -17.66
N THR A 504 16.50 -13.71 -17.65
CA THR A 504 16.91 -14.47 -18.83
C THR A 504 16.31 -15.88 -18.90
N VAL A 505 16.01 -16.48 -17.75
CA VAL A 505 15.43 -17.83 -17.63
C VAL A 505 13.91 -17.73 -17.56
N ASP A 506 13.23 -18.58 -18.34
CA ASP A 506 11.78 -18.76 -18.30
C ASP A 506 11.43 -19.78 -17.20
N VAL A 507 11.11 -19.28 -16.01
CA VAL A 507 10.87 -20.12 -14.81
C VAL A 507 9.51 -20.82 -14.83
N VAL A 508 8.62 -20.44 -15.75
CA VAL A 508 7.38 -21.18 -16.00
C VAL A 508 7.67 -22.50 -16.72
N LYS A 509 8.70 -22.53 -17.57
CA LYS A 509 9.15 -23.74 -18.27
C LYS A 509 10.18 -24.54 -17.49
N ASP A 510 10.99 -23.88 -16.68
CA ASP A 510 12.00 -24.51 -15.83
C ASP A 510 11.61 -24.42 -14.35
N ALA A 511 10.74 -25.33 -13.92
CA ALA A 511 10.33 -25.44 -12.53
C ALA A 511 11.47 -25.87 -11.58
N GLY A 512 12.60 -26.35 -12.12
CA GLY A 512 13.79 -26.74 -11.37
C GLY A 512 14.76 -25.59 -11.13
N PHE A 513 14.51 -24.41 -11.71
CA PHE A 513 15.37 -23.25 -11.57
C PHE A 513 15.61 -22.91 -10.09
N VAL A 514 16.87 -22.69 -9.73
CA VAL A 514 17.28 -22.32 -8.38
C VAL A 514 18.49 -21.38 -8.44
N THR A 515 18.47 -20.32 -7.64
CA THR A 515 19.60 -19.40 -7.53
C THR A 515 20.78 -20.01 -6.77
N GLN A 516 21.98 -19.52 -7.08
CA GLN A 516 23.24 -20.02 -6.51
C GLN A 516 23.99 -18.86 -5.83
N GLY A 517 24.73 -19.16 -4.76
CA GLY A 517 25.49 -18.16 -4.01
C GLY A 517 25.49 -18.43 -2.50
N PRO A 518 25.88 -17.45 -1.67
CA PRO A 518 25.88 -17.61 -0.23
C PRO A 518 24.45 -17.74 0.33
N LEU A 519 24.28 -18.50 1.41
CA LEU A 519 22.99 -18.69 2.07
C LEU A 519 22.53 -17.48 2.90
N SER A 520 23.44 -16.54 3.16
CA SER A 520 23.13 -15.28 3.83
C SER A 520 23.79 -14.14 3.08
N VAL A 521 23.16 -12.97 3.13
CA VAL A 521 23.69 -11.71 2.60
C VAL A 521 23.67 -10.61 3.65
N PHE A 522 23.57 -10.96 4.93
CA PHE A 522 23.56 -9.96 6.02
C PHE A 522 24.90 -9.22 6.15
N ASP A 523 26.00 -9.84 5.73
CA ASP A 523 27.33 -9.25 5.64
C ASP A 523 27.51 -8.34 4.41
N VAL A 524 26.58 -8.38 3.44
CA VAL A 524 26.60 -7.48 2.29
C VAL A 524 26.09 -6.11 2.70
N GLN A 525 27.03 -5.21 2.98
CA GLN A 525 26.76 -3.85 3.41
C GLN A 525 26.59 -2.89 2.23
N GLN A 526 25.88 -1.79 2.47
CA GLN A 526 25.81 -0.63 1.59
C GLN A 526 26.16 0.61 2.43
N PRO A 527 26.81 1.63 1.84
CA PRO A 527 27.06 2.86 2.58
C PRO A 527 25.72 3.55 2.91
N PRO A 528 25.55 4.07 4.15
CA PRO A 528 24.41 4.93 4.44
C PRO A 528 24.38 6.09 3.45
N PRO A 529 23.20 6.43 2.89
CA PRO A 529 23.07 7.53 1.96
C PRO A 529 23.17 8.87 2.70
N GLN A 530 23.32 9.93 1.91
CA GLN A 530 23.35 11.28 2.45
C GLN A 530 21.96 11.69 2.97
N GLN A 531 21.92 12.25 4.18
CA GLN A 531 20.71 12.84 4.74
C GLN A 531 20.23 14.01 3.86
N PRO A 532 19.00 13.98 3.33
CA PRO A 532 18.42 15.12 2.64
C PRO A 532 18.11 16.27 3.62
N PRO A 533 18.12 17.54 3.16
CA PRO A 533 17.64 18.66 3.95
C PRO A 533 16.18 18.45 4.36
N ASN A 534 15.82 18.77 5.60
CA ASN A 534 14.43 18.69 6.05
C ASN A 534 13.53 19.62 5.21
N GLU A 535 12.35 19.12 4.84
CA GLU A 535 11.33 19.88 4.14
C GLU A 535 9.96 19.73 4.85
N CYS A 536 9.47 20.81 5.45
CA CYS A 536 8.16 20.85 6.07
C CYS A 536 7.06 21.19 5.04
N TYR A 537 6.51 20.16 4.41
CA TYR A 537 5.40 20.27 3.46
C TYR A 537 4.03 20.31 4.17
N ILE A 538 3.32 21.44 4.07
CA ILE A 538 2.21 21.76 4.99
C ILE A 538 0.87 21.06 4.69
N ASP A 539 0.78 20.31 3.59
CA ASP A 539 -0.42 19.54 3.26
C ASP A 539 -0.34 18.07 3.72
N PHE A 540 0.87 17.57 4.00
CA PHE A 540 1.02 16.25 4.59
C PHE A 540 0.83 16.32 6.11
N SER A 541 0.28 15.26 6.68
CA SER A 541 -0.27 15.33 8.02
C SER A 541 -0.28 13.97 8.70
N PRO A 542 -0.05 13.92 10.03
CA PRO A 542 0.13 15.05 10.95
C PRO A 542 1.45 15.80 10.73
N LEU A 543 1.44 17.15 10.83
CA LEU A 543 2.60 17.98 10.50
C LEU A 543 3.87 17.59 11.26
N GLY A 544 3.74 17.12 12.51
CA GLY A 544 4.88 16.70 13.34
C GLY A 544 5.68 15.50 12.80
N THR A 545 5.21 14.84 11.73
CA THR A 545 5.93 13.76 11.05
C THR A 545 6.91 14.28 10.00
N ARG A 546 6.78 15.54 9.56
CA ARG A 546 7.63 16.16 8.53
C ARG A 546 8.23 17.50 8.97
N CYS A 547 7.58 18.18 9.90
CA CYS A 547 7.96 19.51 10.38
C CYS A 547 8.58 19.45 11.77
N THR A 548 9.54 20.33 12.04
CA THR A 548 10.09 20.53 13.39
C THR A 548 9.04 21.11 14.33
N LYS A 549 9.27 21.01 15.65
CA LYS A 549 8.35 21.57 16.65
C LYS A 549 8.22 23.09 16.50
N GLU A 550 9.33 23.75 16.18
CA GLU A 550 9.43 25.18 15.93
C GLU A 550 8.62 25.59 14.70
N GLN A 551 8.70 24.82 13.61
CA GLN A 551 7.89 25.04 12.41
C GLN A 551 6.39 24.83 12.68
N VAL A 552 6.01 23.77 13.40
CA VAL A 552 4.61 23.53 13.78
C VAL A 552 4.07 24.66 14.67
N ALA A 553 4.87 25.14 15.63
CA ALA A 553 4.51 26.27 16.47
C ALA A 553 4.32 27.55 15.64
N ALA A 554 5.23 27.82 14.70
CA ALA A 554 5.16 28.97 13.80
C ALA A 554 3.96 28.91 12.83
N LEU A 555 3.57 27.71 12.38
CA LEU A 555 2.36 27.53 11.57
C LEU A 555 1.10 27.79 12.41
N THR A 556 1.11 27.33 13.67
CA THR A 556 -0.04 27.44 14.59
C THR A 556 -0.28 28.87 15.05
N ASN A 557 0.78 29.63 15.34
CA ASN A 557 0.68 31.02 15.79
C ASN A 557 0.60 32.04 14.64
N GLY A 558 0.68 31.59 13.39
CA GLY A 558 0.63 32.44 12.19
C GLY A 558 1.91 33.23 11.90
N THR A 559 3.06 32.88 12.50
CA THR A 559 4.34 33.55 12.24
C THR A 559 5.18 32.87 11.16
N ALA A 560 4.77 31.69 10.68
CA ALA A 560 5.50 30.97 9.63
C ALA A 560 5.41 31.68 8.27
N VAL A 561 6.52 31.68 7.54
CA VAL A 561 6.54 32.05 6.11
C VAL A 561 6.48 30.78 5.29
N VAL A 562 5.43 30.63 4.48
CA VAL A 562 5.22 29.48 3.61
C VAL A 562 5.34 29.90 2.15
N ALA A 563 6.16 29.19 1.38
CA ALA A 563 6.27 29.35 -0.07
C ALA A 563 6.08 27.98 -0.73
N ASN A 564 5.26 27.92 -1.78
CA ASN A 564 4.95 26.67 -2.49
C ASN A 564 4.56 25.52 -1.55
N ARG A 565 3.74 25.80 -0.53
CA ARG A 565 3.30 24.82 0.49
C ARG A 565 4.43 24.24 1.35
N VAL A 566 5.60 24.87 1.38
CA VAL A 566 6.74 24.50 2.24
C VAL A 566 7.06 25.63 3.20
N VAL A 567 7.37 25.32 4.45
CA VAL A 567 7.83 26.32 5.43
C VAL A 567 9.24 26.78 5.09
N VAL A 568 9.40 28.09 4.85
CA VAL A 568 10.69 28.75 4.58
C VAL A 568 11.23 29.44 5.84
N SER A 569 10.36 29.87 6.75
CA SER A 569 10.73 30.43 8.05
C SER A 569 9.75 30.01 9.14
N PRO A 570 10.22 29.53 10.31
CA PRO A 570 11.63 29.26 10.63
C PRO A 570 12.21 28.16 9.75
N ALA A 571 13.53 28.25 9.48
CA ALA A 571 14.24 27.16 8.84
C ALA A 571 14.24 25.93 9.74
N ALA A 572 14.33 24.75 9.12
CA ALA A 572 14.33 23.46 9.83
C ALA A 572 15.59 23.24 10.67
#